data_AF-A0AB74H1G7-F1
#
_entry.id   AF-A0AB74H1G7-F1
#
_cell.length_a   1.000
_cell.length_b   1.000
_cell.length_c   1.000
_cell.angle_alpha   90.00
_cell.angle_beta   90.00
_cell.angle_gamma   90.00
#
_symmetry.space_group_name_H-M   'P 1'
#
loop_
_entity.id
_entity.type
_entity.pdbx_description
1 polymer ?
#
loop_
_entity_poly.entity_id
_entity_poly.type
_entity_poly.pdbx_seq_one_letter_code
_entity_poly.pdbx_strand_id
1 'polypeptide(L)'
;MNCAAANIDVTNGVARPQIFAFDTENALINVTGTASFASEQLDLTIDPESKGFRVITLRSPLYVRGTFKSPQAGVKAGPLIVRGAVAAALATLVTPAAALLALISPAEGDSNQCRTILSQMKK
;
A
#
# COMPACT_ATOMS: atom_id res chain seq x y z
N MET A 1 -3.10 -16.93 -3.26
CA MET A 1 -3.96 -15.74 -3.49
C MET A 1 -5.31 -16.05 -2.88
N ASN A 2 -5.79 -15.23 -1.94
CA ASN A 2 -7.02 -15.47 -1.20
C ASN A 2 -8.22 -14.87 -1.93
N CYS A 3 -8.11 -13.61 -2.36
CA CYS A 3 -9.11 -13.00 -3.23
C CYS A 3 -8.63 -11.71 -3.90
N ALA A 4 -9.45 -11.22 -4.84
CA ALA A 4 -9.34 -9.86 -5.38
C ALA A 4 -10.75 -9.26 -5.44
N ALA A 5 -10.87 -8.00 -5.07
CA ALA A 5 -12.11 -7.25 -5.13
C ALA A 5 -11.86 -5.88 -5.76
N ALA A 6 -12.69 -5.52 -6.74
CA ALA A 6 -12.64 -4.25 -7.42
C ALA A 6 -14.05 -3.69 -7.58
N ASN A 7 -14.26 -2.48 -7.09
CA ASN A 7 -15.40 -1.61 -7.35
C ASN A 7 -14.84 -0.27 -7.84
N ILE A 8 -15.07 0.04 -9.12
CA ILE A 8 -14.52 1.22 -9.77
C ILE A 8 -15.68 2.03 -10.30
N ASP A 9 -15.78 3.27 -9.84
CA ASP A 9 -16.71 4.24 -10.40
C ASP A 9 -16.06 4.93 -11.59
N VAL A 10 -16.80 5.07 -12.70
CA VAL A 10 -16.31 5.72 -13.91
C VAL A 10 -17.26 6.83 -14.29
N THR A 11 -16.84 8.07 -14.04
CA THR A 11 -17.64 9.27 -14.34
C THR A 11 -16.83 10.21 -15.22
N ASN A 12 -17.43 10.66 -16.33
CA ASN A 12 -16.80 11.60 -17.29
C ASN A 12 -15.40 11.18 -17.76
N GLY A 13 -15.18 9.88 -17.98
CA GLY A 13 -13.87 9.35 -18.39
C GLY A 13 -12.82 9.31 -17.29
N VAL A 14 -13.18 9.55 -16.03
CA VAL A 14 -12.32 9.35 -14.86
C VAL A 14 -12.75 8.10 -14.11
N ALA A 15 -11.88 7.09 -14.08
CA ALA A 15 -12.02 5.90 -13.28
C ALA A 15 -11.44 6.12 -11.88
N ARG A 16 -12.27 5.93 -10.85
CA ARG A 16 -11.90 6.04 -9.44
C ARG A 16 -12.25 4.74 -8.71
N PRO A 17 -11.27 3.95 -8.27
CA PRO A 17 -11.51 2.79 -7.43
C PRO A 17 -12.10 3.24 -6.09
N GLN A 18 -13.32 2.77 -5.79
CA GLN A 18 -13.91 2.84 -4.45
C GLN A 18 -13.35 1.72 -3.58
N ILE A 19 -13.16 0.55 -4.18
CA ILE A 19 -12.49 -0.61 -3.58
C ILE A 19 -11.60 -1.18 -4.67
N PHE A 20 -10.31 -1.32 -4.43
CA PHE A 20 -9.44 -2.10 -5.31
C PHE A 20 -8.35 -2.76 -4.48
N ALA A 21 -8.60 -4.00 -4.09
CA ALA A 21 -7.75 -4.70 -3.14
C ALA A 21 -7.48 -6.15 -3.57
N PHE A 22 -6.27 -6.62 -3.30
CA PHE A 22 -5.85 -7.99 -3.52
C PHE A 22 -5.40 -8.59 -2.19
N ASP A 23 -6.12 -9.61 -1.73
CA ASP A 23 -5.72 -10.39 -0.57
C ASP A 23 -4.87 -11.58 -1.07
N THR A 24 -3.58 -11.55 -0.75
CA THR A 24 -2.67 -12.67 -0.95
C THR A 24 -2.35 -13.34 0.39
N GLU A 25 -1.74 -14.51 0.32
CA GLU A 25 -1.28 -15.22 1.53
C GLU A 25 -0.34 -14.36 2.39
N ASN A 26 0.42 -13.47 1.75
CA ASN A 26 1.50 -12.72 2.41
C ASN A 26 1.19 -11.23 2.63
N ALA A 27 0.20 -10.66 1.94
CA ALA A 27 -0.12 -9.24 1.99
C ALA A 27 -1.54 -8.94 1.49
N LEU A 28 -2.14 -7.91 2.08
CA LEU A 28 -3.28 -7.20 1.52
C LEU A 28 -2.75 -6.01 0.72
N ILE A 29 -3.02 -5.95 -0.58
CA ILE A 29 -2.55 -4.88 -1.47
C ILE A 29 -3.75 -3.99 -1.79
N ASN A 30 -3.73 -2.75 -1.34
CA ASN A 30 -4.78 -1.76 -1.61
C ASN A 30 -4.32 -0.79 -2.70
N VAL A 31 -5.20 -0.45 -3.64
CA VAL A 31 -4.92 0.51 -4.72
C VAL A 31 -5.93 1.65 -4.64
N THR A 32 -5.41 2.88 -4.57
CA THR A 32 -6.20 4.12 -4.49
C THR A 32 -5.75 5.11 -5.55
N GLY A 33 -6.53 6.16 -5.78
CA GLY A 33 -6.17 7.23 -6.73
C GLY A 33 -7.17 7.35 -7.87
N THR A 34 -6.71 7.79 -9.04
CA THR A 34 -7.56 8.00 -10.22
C THR A 34 -6.82 7.68 -11.52
N ALA A 35 -7.58 7.21 -12.51
CA ALA A 35 -7.12 7.08 -13.88
C ALA A 35 -8.10 7.85 -14.79
N SER A 36 -7.63 8.92 -15.42
CA SER A 36 -8.43 9.81 -16.26
C SER A 36 -8.12 9.57 -17.73
N PHE A 37 -9.01 8.89 -18.44
CA PHE A 37 -8.95 8.69 -19.88
C PHE A 37 -9.20 10.01 -20.64
N ALA A 38 -9.97 10.93 -20.05
CA ALA A 38 -10.25 12.24 -20.65
C ALA A 38 -9.01 13.13 -20.74
N SER A 39 -8.11 13.04 -19.75
CA SER A 39 -6.88 13.83 -19.71
C SER A 39 -5.61 12.99 -19.94
N GLU A 40 -5.76 11.71 -20.29
CA GLU A 40 -4.66 10.73 -20.42
C GLU A 40 -3.73 10.69 -19.19
N GLN A 41 -4.26 10.85 -17.97
CA GLN A 41 -3.46 10.92 -16.74
C GLN A 41 -3.76 9.78 -15.78
N LEU A 42 -2.72 9.28 -15.14
CA LEU A 42 -2.77 8.22 -14.15
C LEU A 42 -2.09 8.72 -12.87
N ASP A 43 -2.74 8.55 -11.74
CA ASP A 43 -2.18 8.78 -10.41
C ASP A 43 -2.78 7.73 -9.47
N LEU A 44 -2.09 6.59 -9.39
CA LEU A 44 -2.47 5.47 -8.54
C LEU A 44 -1.44 5.30 -7.44
N THR A 45 -1.90 5.04 -6.23
CA THR A 45 -1.07 4.64 -5.09
C THR A 45 -1.39 3.20 -4.76
N ILE A 46 -0.35 2.37 -4.65
CA ILE A 46 -0.42 0.98 -4.24
C ILE A 46 0.15 0.91 -2.83
N ASP A 47 -0.68 0.55 -1.86
CA ASP A 47 -0.30 0.42 -0.45
C ASP A 47 -0.38 -1.05 -0.02
N PRO A 48 0.77 -1.74 0.11
CA PRO A 48 0.80 -3.13 0.53
C PRO A 48 0.92 -3.22 2.07
N GLU A 49 -0.08 -3.85 2.68
CA GLU A 49 -0.11 -4.20 4.09
C GLU A 49 0.32 -5.66 4.25
N SER A 50 1.53 -5.89 4.77
CA SER A 50 2.08 -7.24 4.92
C SER A 50 1.43 -7.97 6.09
N LYS A 51 1.02 -9.23 5.85
CA LYS A 51 0.43 -10.13 6.86
C LYS A 51 1.49 -10.94 7.64
N GLY A 52 2.78 -10.76 7.36
CA GLY A 52 3.84 -11.60 7.90
C GLY A 52 5.23 -10.97 7.91
N PHE A 53 6.21 -11.70 8.45
CA PHE A 53 7.54 -11.17 8.82
C PHE A 53 8.53 -11.01 7.65
N ARG A 54 8.12 -11.10 6.38
CA ARG A 54 9.09 -11.23 5.28
C ARG A 54 8.90 -10.17 4.21
N VAL A 55 10.02 -9.48 3.95
CA VAL A 55 10.27 -8.41 2.97
C VAL A 55 9.93 -6.98 3.44
N ILE A 56 10.94 -6.27 3.95
CA ILE A 56 10.89 -4.85 4.32
C ILE A 56 10.48 -3.95 3.14
N THR A 57 10.76 -4.36 1.89
CA THR A 57 10.51 -3.56 0.69
C THR A 57 9.03 -3.42 0.36
N LEU A 58 8.16 -4.35 0.78
CA LEU A 58 6.73 -4.32 0.48
C LEU A 58 5.91 -3.41 1.42
N ARG A 59 6.52 -2.72 2.40
CA ARG A 59 5.78 -1.79 3.29
C ARG A 59 5.87 -0.32 2.87
N SER A 60 6.37 -0.06 1.68
CA SER A 60 6.54 1.31 1.18
C SER A 60 5.50 1.53 0.10
N PRO A 61 4.59 2.51 0.26
CA PRO A 61 3.59 2.79 -0.74
C PRO A 61 4.27 3.08 -2.08
N LEU A 62 3.85 2.35 -3.11
CA LEU A 62 4.29 2.60 -4.48
C LEU A 62 3.31 3.59 -5.11
N TYR A 63 3.78 4.38 -6.06
CA TYR A 63 2.91 5.18 -6.91
C TYR A 63 3.16 4.83 -8.36
N VAL A 64 2.12 4.97 -9.17
CA VAL A 64 2.19 4.97 -10.62
C VAL A 64 1.59 6.28 -11.07
N ARG A 65 2.38 7.12 -11.75
CA ARG A 65 1.99 8.47 -12.17
C ARG A 65 2.33 8.75 -13.62
N GLY A 66 1.76 9.81 -14.19
CA GLY A 66 2.07 10.25 -15.55
C GLY A 66 1.00 9.81 -16.54
N THR A 67 1.36 9.68 -17.81
CA THR A 67 0.38 9.36 -18.85
C THR A 67 0.22 7.86 -19.04
N PHE A 68 -0.87 7.44 -19.67
CA PHE A 68 -1.06 6.03 -20.04
C PHE A 68 0.03 5.53 -21.00
N LYS A 69 0.55 6.42 -21.87
CA LYS A 69 1.66 6.12 -22.78
C LYS A 69 3.01 5.98 -22.08
N SER A 70 3.22 6.68 -20.96
CA SER A 70 4.50 6.69 -20.26
C SER A 70 4.29 6.75 -18.74
N PRO A 71 3.78 5.65 -18.15
CA PRO A 71 3.58 5.56 -16.72
C PRO A 71 4.94 5.49 -15.99
N GLN A 72 5.06 6.27 -14.94
CA GLN A 72 6.22 6.36 -14.06
C GLN A 72 5.88 5.69 -12.74
N ALA A 73 6.46 4.52 -12.50
CA ALA A 73 6.34 3.82 -11.23
C ALA A 73 7.48 4.23 -10.29
N GLY A 74 7.18 4.47 -9.02
CA GLY A 74 8.17 4.82 -8.01
C GLY A 74 7.73 4.49 -6.59
N VAL A 75 8.65 4.65 -5.64
CA VAL A 75 8.37 4.44 -4.21
C VAL A 75 8.14 5.80 -3.56
N LYS A 76 7.10 5.94 -2.72
CA LYS A 76 6.93 7.17 -1.94
C LYS A 76 8.06 7.28 -0.92
N ALA A 77 8.94 8.27 -1.10
CA ALA A 77 10.09 8.50 -0.22
C ALA A 77 9.69 9.00 1.20
N GLY A 78 8.52 9.61 1.37
CA GLY A 78 8.09 10.20 2.65
C GLY A 78 8.11 9.22 3.83
N PRO A 79 7.39 8.09 3.76
CA PRO A 79 7.42 7.06 4.81
C PRO A 79 8.82 6.48 5.06
N LEU A 80 9.68 6.44 4.05
CA LEU A 80 11.07 5.97 4.19
C LEU A 80 11.94 6.96 4.96
N ILE A 81 11.83 8.26 4.68
CA ILE A 81 12.56 9.31 5.38
C ILE A 81 12.17 9.35 6.86
N VAL A 82 10.87 9.29 7.16
CA VAL A 82 10.37 9.26 8.55
C VAL A 82 10.92 8.05 9.31
N ARG A 83 10.86 6.85 8.71
CA ARG A 83 11.44 5.64 9.32
C ARG A 83 12.94 5.77 9.56
N GLY A 84 13.70 6.34 8.60
CA GLY A 84 15.13 6.58 8.74
C GLY A 84 15.47 7.56 9.87
N ALA A 85 14.71 8.65 9.99
CA ALA A 85 14.89 9.64 11.05
C ALA A 85 14.61 9.06 12.45
N VAL A 86 13.51 8.29 12.59
CA VAL A 86 13.17 7.61 13.85
C VAL A 86 14.24 6.60 14.24
N ALA A 87 14.72 5.78 13.30
CA ALA A 87 15.77 4.81 13.57
C ALA A 87 17.08 5.48 14.01
N ALA A 88 17.47 6.58 13.36
CA ALA A 88 18.66 7.34 13.74
C ALA A 88 18.55 7.96 15.14
N ALA A 89 17.38 8.53 15.49
CA ALA A 89 17.13 9.07 16.82
C ALA A 89 17.09 7.98 17.91
N LEU A 90 16.50 6.82 17.63
CA LEU A 90 16.50 5.70 18.56
C LEU A 90 17.91 5.11 18.77
N ALA A 91 18.73 5.09 17.72
CA ALA A 91 20.12 4.62 17.82
C ALA A 91 21.00 5.49 18.75
N THR A 92 20.67 6.77 18.93
CA THR A 92 21.38 7.67 19.85
C THR A 92 20.84 7.60 21.28
N LEU A 93 19.56 7.27 21.46
CA LEU A 93 18.86 7.30 22.76
C LEU A 93 18.85 5.94 23.47
N VAL A 94 18.75 4.85 22.73
CA VAL A 94 18.60 3.50 23.26
C VAL A 94 19.73 2.68 22.67
N THR A 95 20.54 2.05 23.52
CA THR A 95 21.72 1.26 23.14
C THR A 95 21.44 0.40 21.89
N PRO A 96 22.41 0.16 20.99
CA PRO A 96 22.18 -0.47 19.68
C PRO A 96 21.36 -1.77 19.71
N ALA A 97 21.40 -2.51 20.82
CA ALA A 97 20.60 -3.71 21.05
C ALA A 97 19.09 -3.45 21.17
N ALA A 98 18.65 -2.32 21.73
CA ALA A 98 17.23 -1.98 21.89
C ALA A 98 16.61 -1.42 20.59
N ALA A 99 17.41 -0.81 19.71
CA ALA A 99 16.95 -0.38 18.38
C ALA A 99 16.46 -1.56 17.51
N LEU A 100 16.94 -2.78 17.79
CA LEU A 100 16.45 -4.00 17.13
C LEU A 100 14.96 -4.26 17.43
N LEU A 101 14.44 -3.83 18.59
CA LEU A 101 13.01 -3.96 18.91
C LEU A 101 12.13 -3.10 18.00
N ALA A 102 12.62 -1.95 17.52
CA ALA A 102 11.88 -1.11 16.57
C ALA A 102 11.82 -1.72 15.15
N LEU A 103 12.69 -2.69 14.84
CA LEU A 103 12.62 -3.47 13.61
C LEU A 103 11.60 -4.63 13.71
N ILE A 104 11.21 -4.99 14.93
CA ILE A 104 10.17 -6.00 15.17
C ILE A 104 8.82 -5.31 15.01
N SER A 105 8.22 -5.48 13.83
CA SER A 105 6.81 -5.14 13.62
C SER A 105 5.94 -6.30 14.10
N PRO A 106 5.00 -6.10 15.03
CA PRO A 106 3.99 -7.10 15.34
C PRO A 106 3.30 -7.52 14.05
N ALA A 107 3.24 -8.83 13.78
CA ALA A 107 2.41 -9.33 12.69
C ALA A 107 0.95 -9.28 13.18
N GLU A 108 0.15 -8.39 12.60
CA GLU A 108 -1.30 -8.41 12.81
C GLU A 108 -1.88 -9.66 12.15
N GLY A 109 -2.74 -10.34 12.90
CA GLY A 109 -3.02 -11.76 12.75
C GLY A 109 -3.73 -12.16 11.46
N ASP A 110 -3.46 -13.41 11.12
CA ASP A 110 -3.99 -14.19 10.02
C ASP A 110 -5.53 -14.23 10.05
N SER A 111 -6.16 -13.37 9.25
CA SER A 111 -7.57 -13.49 8.92
C SER A 111 -7.78 -13.08 7.46
N ASN A 112 -8.60 -13.86 6.77
CA ASN A 112 -8.98 -13.64 5.38
C ASN A 112 -9.79 -12.34 5.29
N GLN A 113 -9.13 -11.25 4.90
CA GLN A 113 -9.66 -9.88 4.85
C GLN A 113 -10.74 -9.73 3.76
N CYS A 114 -10.89 -10.76 2.92
CA CYS A 114 -11.85 -10.74 1.82
C CYS A 114 -13.30 -10.56 2.29
N ARG A 115 -13.69 -11.14 3.43
CA ARG A 115 -15.06 -10.94 3.96
C ARG A 115 -15.31 -9.49 4.34
N THR A 116 -14.32 -8.81 4.90
CA THR A 116 -14.38 -7.39 5.25
C THR A 116 -14.52 -6.54 3.98
N ILE A 117 -13.69 -6.79 2.97
CA ILE A 117 -13.73 -6.06 1.69
C ILE A 117 -15.06 -6.26 0.96
N LEU A 118 -15.55 -7.50 0.88
CA LEU A 118 -16.83 -7.81 0.25
C LEU A 118 -18.02 -7.19 0.99
N SER A 119 -17.93 -6.99 2.31
CA SER A 119 -18.98 -6.30 3.08
C SER A 119 -19.05 -4.81 2.75
N GLN A 120 -17.93 -4.18 2.39
CA GLN A 120 -17.88 -2.78 1.97
C GLN A 120 -18.49 -2.56 0.57
N MET A 121 -18.52 -3.60 -0.28
CA MET A 121 -19.14 -3.55 -1.61
C MET A 121 -20.68 -3.65 -1.59
N LYS A 122 -21.27 -4.15 -0.49
CA LYS A 122 -22.73 -4.36 -0.37
C LYS A 122 -23.49 -3.10 0.05
N LYS A 123 -22.81 -1.96 0.16
CA LYS A 123 -23.35 -0.69 0.61
C LYS A 123 -23.41 0.29 -0.55
#